data_AF-A0A4R1PP89-F1
#
_entry.id   AF-A0A4R1PP89-F1
#
_cell.length_a   1.000
_cell.length_b   1.000
_cell.length_c   1.000
_cell.angle_alpha   90.00
_cell.angle_beta   90.00
_cell.angle_gamma   90.00
#
_symmetry.space_group_name_H-M   'P 1'
#
loop_
_entity.id
_entity.type
_entity.pdbx_description
1 polymer ?
#
loop_
_entity_poly.entity_id
_entity_poly.type
_entity_poly.pdbx_seq_one_letter_code
_entity_poly.pdbx_strand_id
1 'polypeptide(L)'
;MRKNLGKRQAQQPYGGMQRMSRQSSNAGFTLIEILVALLIFMVSSLGIAGLVTRTVQQESESYQRVQALILLQDMQEKLGANRQAAACYASTETLGTGFDSSISCSTGSTAQQATAVADLQRWDSILKGAAEKDGTTNVGALIGARGCIRLVDADERTYRITVAWQGLGDTVAPGNDCGKGSYGAETLRRTVSALVRLGKLSS
;
A
#
# COMPACT_ATOMS: atom_id res chain seq x y z
N MET A 1 63.21 47.81 -71.17
CA MET A 1 62.13 48.70 -71.69
C MET A 1 61.93 48.46 -73.19
N ARG A 2 60.80 47.88 -73.61
CA ARG A 2 60.06 48.19 -74.86
C ARG A 2 58.89 47.21 -75.08
N LYS A 3 57.68 47.78 -75.05
CA LYS A 3 56.48 47.59 -75.90
C LYS A 3 55.92 46.18 -76.22
N ASN A 4 54.68 45.98 -75.76
CA ASN A 4 53.45 45.53 -76.45
C ASN A 4 53.51 44.51 -77.60
N LEU A 5 52.60 43.51 -77.52
CA LEU A 5 51.68 42.95 -78.54
C LEU A 5 51.28 41.55 -78.03
N GLY A 6 50.03 41.19 -77.73
CA GLY A 6 48.79 41.42 -78.46
C GLY A 6 48.32 40.07 -79.03
N LYS A 7 47.16 39.57 -78.55
CA LYS A 7 46.21 38.61 -79.19
C LYS A 7 45.20 38.17 -78.11
N ARG A 8 44.04 38.83 -77.99
CA ARG A 8 42.75 38.57 -78.67
C ARG A 8 42.26 37.11 -78.63
N GLN A 9 41.23 36.94 -77.79
CA GLN A 9 39.93 36.29 -78.03
C GLN A 9 39.88 34.76 -78.25
N ALA A 10 39.20 34.08 -77.31
CA ALA A 10 38.12 33.14 -77.65
C ALA A 10 37.19 32.95 -76.43
N GLN A 11 35.92 33.33 -76.61
CA GLN A 11 34.77 33.08 -75.72
C GLN A 11 34.32 31.61 -75.77
N GLN A 12 33.74 31.11 -74.67
CA GLN A 12 32.42 30.44 -74.57
C GLN A 12 32.27 29.70 -73.22
N PRO A 13 31.04 29.37 -72.74
CA PRO A 13 30.04 30.29 -72.22
C PRO A 13 29.63 29.94 -70.76
N TYR A 14 28.93 30.87 -70.13
CA TYR A 14 28.37 30.73 -68.78
C TYR A 14 27.24 29.69 -68.72
N GLY A 15 27.54 28.49 -68.22
CA GLY A 15 26.56 27.50 -67.78
C GLY A 15 26.27 27.65 -66.29
N GLY A 16 25.51 28.70 -65.91
CA GLY A 16 25.06 28.89 -64.53
C GLY A 16 24.03 27.84 -64.15
N MET A 17 24.46 26.80 -63.44
CA MET A 17 23.58 25.81 -62.83
C MET A 17 22.83 26.49 -61.67
N GLN A 18 21.68 27.10 -61.96
CA GLN A 18 20.78 27.63 -60.95
C GLN A 18 20.28 26.47 -60.09
N ARG A 19 20.89 26.29 -58.91
CA ARG A 19 20.31 25.51 -57.83
C ARG A 19 18.94 26.14 -57.52
N MET A 20 17.87 25.44 -57.86
CA MET A 20 16.54 25.72 -57.32
C MET A 20 16.64 25.65 -55.79
N SER A 21 16.68 26.81 -55.13
CA SER A 21 16.37 26.88 -53.71
C SER A 21 14.93 26.41 -53.55
N ARG A 22 14.73 25.22 -52.97
CA ARG A 22 13.43 24.88 -52.41
C ARG A 22 13.15 25.95 -51.37
N GLN A 23 12.27 26.91 -51.68
CA GLN A 23 11.64 27.74 -50.67
C GLN A 23 10.95 26.79 -49.70
N SER A 24 11.55 26.60 -48.53
CA SER A 24 10.88 26.03 -47.38
C SER A 24 9.70 26.95 -47.08
N SER A 25 8.49 26.52 -47.41
CA SER A 25 7.28 27.16 -46.94
C SER A 25 7.34 27.17 -45.42
N ASN A 26 7.48 28.35 -44.82
CA ASN A 26 7.26 28.52 -43.40
C ASN A 26 5.78 28.23 -43.17
N ALA A 27 5.46 26.99 -42.79
CA ALA A 27 4.18 26.65 -42.21
C ALA A 27 4.16 27.28 -40.80
N GLY A 28 3.76 28.55 -40.73
CA GLY A 28 3.55 29.23 -39.46
C GLY A 28 2.44 28.51 -38.70
N PHE A 29 2.71 28.10 -37.46
CA PHE A 29 1.70 27.62 -36.54
C PHE A 29 0.54 28.60 -36.51
N THR A 30 -0.64 28.12 -36.86
CA THR A 30 -1.84 28.95 -36.81
C THR A 30 -2.24 29.13 -35.34
N LEU A 31 -2.76 30.29 -34.94
CA LEU A 31 -3.22 30.54 -33.56
C LEU A 31 -4.30 29.52 -33.13
N ILE A 32 -5.08 29.02 -34.09
CA ILE A 32 -6.08 27.97 -33.88
C ILE A 32 -5.43 26.62 -33.50
N GLU A 33 -4.26 26.28 -34.03
CA GLU A 33 -3.56 25.02 -33.72
C GLU A 33 -3.09 24.97 -32.26
N ILE A 34 -2.59 26.09 -31.74
CA ILE A 34 -2.19 26.20 -30.33
C ILE A 34 -3.42 26.14 -29.42
N LEU A 35 -4.53 26.77 -29.78
CA LEU A 35 -5.78 26.69 -29.02
C LEU A 35 -6.32 25.26 -28.96
N VAL A 36 -6.25 24.52 -30.07
CA VAL A 36 -6.63 23.10 -30.12
C VAL A 36 -5.68 22.25 -29.27
N ALA A 37 -4.37 22.49 -29.32
CA ALA A 37 -3.40 21.76 -28.48
C ALA A 37 -3.64 22.00 -26.98
N LEU A 38 -3.90 23.25 -26.57
CA LEU A 38 -4.23 23.60 -25.19
C LEU A 38 -5.55 22.96 -24.74
N LEU A 39 -6.56 22.93 -25.62
CA LEU A 39 -7.84 22.26 -25.33
C LEU A 39 -7.63 20.76 -25.07
N ILE A 40 -6.87 20.08 -25.93
CA ILE A 40 -6.55 18.65 -25.76
C ILE A 40 -5.79 18.43 -24.45
N PHE A 41 -4.81 19.28 -24.14
CA PHE A 41 -4.04 19.20 -22.90
C PHE A 41 -4.91 19.38 -21.66
N MET A 42 -5.82 20.36 -21.66
CA MET A 42 -6.75 20.58 -20.56
C MET A 42 -7.64 19.36 -20.33
N VAL A 43 -8.24 18.80 -21.38
CA VAL A 43 -9.07 17.58 -21.24
C VAL A 43 -8.23 16.39 -20.75
N SER A 44 -6.99 16.25 -21.24
CA SER A 44 -6.09 15.17 -20.85
C SER A 44 -5.66 15.25 -19.39
N SER A 45 -5.35 16.44 -18.88
CA SER A 45 -4.89 16.63 -17.50
C SER A 45 -5.98 16.31 -16.48
N LEU A 46 -7.24 16.66 -16.76
CA LEU A 46 -8.38 16.28 -15.93
C LEU A 46 -8.57 14.76 -15.89
N GLY A 47 -8.40 14.08 -17.04
CA GLY A 47 -8.45 12.62 -17.12
C GLY A 47 -7.39 11.94 -16.26
N ILE A 48 -6.13 12.40 -16.35
CA ILE A 48 -5.01 11.85 -15.57
C ILE A 48 -5.17 12.15 -14.08
N ALA A 49 -5.62 13.36 -13.71
CA ALA A 49 -5.82 13.72 -12.31
C ALA A 49 -6.77 12.75 -11.59
N GLY A 50 -7.89 12.38 -12.23
CA GLY A 50 -8.83 11.40 -11.67
C GLY A 50 -8.23 9.99 -11.53
N LEU A 51 -7.37 9.59 -12.47
CA LEU A 51 -6.64 8.32 -12.39
C LEU A 51 -5.62 8.32 -11.25
N VAL A 52 -4.83 9.39 -11.10
CA VAL A 52 -3.82 9.53 -10.04
C VAL A 52 -4.45 9.43 -8.66
N THR A 53 -5.61 10.06 -8.42
CA THR A 53 -6.31 9.96 -7.14
C THR A 53 -6.69 8.51 -6.80
N ARG A 54 -7.20 7.76 -7.79
CA ARG A 54 -7.54 6.34 -7.61
C ARG A 54 -6.30 5.49 -7.34
N THR A 55 -5.20 5.76 -8.04
CA THR A 55 -3.92 5.08 -7.80
C THR A 55 -3.43 5.29 -6.37
N VAL A 56 -3.41 6.54 -5.88
CA VAL A 56 -2.99 6.84 -4.51
C VAL A 56 -3.88 6.15 -3.47
N GLN A 57 -5.20 6.12 -3.70
CA GLN A 57 -6.12 5.40 -2.82
C GLN A 57 -5.83 3.89 -2.80
N GLN A 58 -5.59 3.28 -3.96
CA GLN A 58 -5.23 1.86 -4.08
C GLN A 58 -3.88 1.55 -3.42
N GLU A 59 -2.88 2.44 -3.57
CA GLU A 59 -1.59 2.32 -2.91
C GLU A 59 -1.74 2.34 -1.38
N SER A 60 -2.57 3.24 -0.86
CA SER A 60 -2.85 3.32 0.58
C SER A 60 -3.54 2.05 1.11
N GLU A 61 -4.56 1.53 0.40
CA GLU A 61 -5.19 0.26 0.78
C GLU A 61 -4.23 -0.94 0.72
N SER A 62 -3.35 -0.95 -0.29
CA SER A 62 -2.31 -1.98 -0.42
C SER A 62 -1.32 -1.93 0.74
N TYR A 63 -0.86 -0.72 1.08
CA TYR A 63 0.05 -0.51 2.21
C TYR A 63 -0.57 -0.95 3.55
N GLN A 64 -1.83 -0.58 3.79
CA GLN A 64 -2.58 -1.07 4.95
C GLN A 64 -2.62 -2.59 4.99
N ARG A 65 -2.97 -3.26 3.87
CA ARG A 65 -3.03 -4.72 3.82
C ARG A 65 -1.68 -5.37 4.14
N VAL A 66 -0.58 -4.83 3.62
CA VAL A 66 0.78 -5.33 3.93
C VAL A 66 1.07 -5.19 5.41
N GLN A 67 0.78 -4.03 6.01
CA GLN A 67 0.98 -3.84 7.45
C GLN A 67 0.13 -4.81 8.28
N ALA A 68 -1.13 -5.03 7.91
CA ALA A 68 -2.00 -5.98 8.61
C ALA A 68 -1.44 -7.41 8.54
N LEU A 69 -0.87 -7.81 7.41
CA LEU A 69 -0.21 -9.11 7.26
C LEU A 69 1.03 -9.24 8.15
N ILE A 70 1.85 -8.19 8.25
CA ILE A 70 3.02 -8.17 9.15
C ILE A 70 2.58 -8.35 10.60
N LEU A 71 1.56 -7.61 11.05
CA LEU A 71 1.04 -7.73 12.43
C LEU A 71 0.40 -9.10 12.70
N LEU A 72 -0.25 -9.67 11.70
CA LEU A 72 -0.81 -11.00 11.79
C LEU A 72 0.31 -12.06 11.89
N GLN A 73 1.35 -11.95 11.08
CA GLN A 73 2.48 -12.89 11.07
C GLN A 73 3.27 -12.83 12.38
N ASP A 74 3.56 -11.64 12.91
CA ASP A 74 4.21 -11.47 14.23
C ASP A 74 3.45 -12.24 15.32
N MET A 75 2.12 -12.15 15.33
CA MET A 75 1.32 -12.85 16.32
C MET A 75 1.23 -14.37 16.06
N GLN A 76 1.28 -14.82 14.81
CA GLN A 76 1.40 -16.25 14.48
C GLN A 76 2.71 -16.83 15.01
N GLU A 77 3.82 -16.10 14.83
CA GLU A 77 5.14 -16.51 15.29
C GLU A 77 5.20 -16.58 16.82
N LYS A 78 4.65 -15.57 17.52
CA LYS A 78 4.57 -15.55 18.99
C LYS A 78 3.72 -16.69 19.55
N LEU A 79 2.52 -16.90 19.00
CA LEU A 79 1.65 -18.02 19.39
C LEU A 79 2.32 -19.38 19.10
N GLY A 80 3.01 -19.47 17.96
CA GLY A 80 3.77 -20.65 17.54
C GLY A 80 5.05 -20.92 18.33
N ALA A 81 5.66 -19.89 18.94
CA ALA A 81 6.81 -20.04 19.82
C ALA A 81 6.38 -20.47 21.23
N ASN A 82 5.26 -19.94 21.72
CA ASN A 82 4.73 -20.21 23.06
C ASN A 82 3.62 -21.28 23.05
N ARG A 83 3.88 -22.41 22.38
CA ARG A 83 2.85 -23.44 22.09
C ARG A 83 2.23 -24.05 23.33
N GLN A 84 2.95 -24.16 24.44
CA GLN A 84 2.42 -24.77 25.66
C GLN A 84 1.38 -23.87 26.33
N ALA A 85 1.53 -22.54 26.24
CA ALA A 85 0.58 -21.56 26.74
C ALA A 85 -0.32 -20.97 25.63
N ALA A 86 -0.45 -21.62 24.47
CA ALA A 86 -1.22 -21.09 23.33
C ALA A 86 -2.69 -20.77 23.64
N ALA A 87 -3.30 -21.51 24.57
CA ALA A 87 -4.66 -21.22 25.05
C ALA A 87 -4.78 -19.82 25.66
N CYS A 88 -3.69 -19.25 26.17
CA CYS A 88 -3.66 -17.93 26.77
C CYS A 88 -3.67 -16.77 25.77
N TYR A 89 -3.39 -17.04 24.50
CA TYR A 89 -3.53 -16.04 23.45
C TYR A 89 -4.98 -15.90 22.99
N ALA A 90 -5.80 -16.95 23.14
CA ALA A 90 -7.19 -16.94 22.69
C ALA A 90 -8.11 -16.27 23.71
N SER A 91 -8.92 -15.32 23.25
CA SER A 91 -9.93 -14.66 24.08
C SER A 91 -11.12 -14.19 23.24
N THR A 92 -12.22 -13.86 23.92
CA THR A 92 -13.36 -13.16 23.31
C THR A 92 -13.05 -11.69 23.05
N GLU A 93 -12.05 -11.15 23.73
CA GLU A 93 -11.67 -9.75 23.65
C GLU A 93 -11.11 -9.36 22.28
N THR A 94 -11.21 -8.07 22.00
CA THR A 94 -10.61 -7.44 20.82
C THR A 94 -9.50 -6.52 21.27
N LEU A 95 -8.29 -6.79 20.78
CA LEU A 95 -7.10 -5.98 21.03
C LEU A 95 -7.07 -4.80 20.05
N GLY A 96 -6.33 -3.75 20.37
CA GLY A 96 -6.33 -2.48 19.64
C GLY A 96 -7.30 -1.43 20.22
N THR A 97 -7.98 -1.75 21.33
CA THR A 97 -8.84 -0.81 22.09
C THR A 97 -8.41 -0.62 23.53
N GLY A 98 -7.29 -1.22 23.96
CA GLY A 98 -6.90 -1.28 25.35
C GLY A 98 -6.76 -2.73 25.80
N PHE A 99 -5.60 -3.06 26.32
CA PHE A 99 -5.34 -4.36 26.93
C PHE A 99 -5.97 -4.42 28.32
N ASP A 100 -6.90 -5.35 28.52
CA ASP A 100 -7.43 -5.68 29.84
C ASP A 100 -6.50 -6.71 30.51
N SER A 101 -5.98 -6.36 31.69
CA SER A 101 -5.16 -7.25 32.51
C SER A 101 -5.94 -8.41 33.12
N SER A 102 -7.27 -8.45 32.96
CA SER A 102 -8.14 -9.56 33.35
C SER A 102 -7.99 -10.82 32.50
N ILE A 103 -7.22 -10.77 31.39
CA ILE A 103 -6.86 -11.96 30.60
C ILE A 103 -5.99 -12.88 31.48
N SER A 104 -6.66 -13.75 32.24
CA SER A 104 -6.04 -14.69 33.16
C SER A 104 -5.61 -15.94 32.41
N CYS A 105 -4.32 -16.22 32.41
CA CYS A 105 -3.70 -17.38 31.79
C CYS A 105 -3.32 -18.40 32.86
N SER A 106 -3.74 -19.66 32.70
CA SER A 106 -3.42 -20.76 33.62
C SER A 106 -2.77 -21.97 32.94
N THR A 107 -2.47 -21.88 31.64
CA THR A 107 -1.87 -22.97 30.85
C THR A 107 -0.38 -22.72 30.63
N GLY A 108 0.46 -23.76 30.81
CA GLY A 108 1.91 -23.66 30.70
C GLY A 108 2.59 -23.21 32.01
N SER A 109 3.91 -23.00 31.96
CA SER A 109 4.70 -22.51 33.11
C SER A 109 4.45 -21.03 33.38
N THR A 110 4.69 -20.56 34.60
CA THR A 110 4.52 -19.13 34.96
C THR A 110 5.26 -18.18 34.02
N ALA A 111 6.45 -18.57 33.54
CA ALA A 111 7.20 -17.78 32.57
C ALA A 111 6.46 -17.69 31.22
N GLN A 112 5.93 -18.81 30.71
CA GLN A 112 5.16 -18.85 29.46
C GLN A 112 3.85 -18.05 29.57
N GLN A 113 3.20 -18.09 30.73
CA GLN A 113 2.00 -17.30 31.00
C GLN A 113 2.32 -15.80 30.95
N ALA A 114 3.40 -15.37 31.61
CA ALA A 114 3.87 -13.98 31.57
C ALA A 114 4.25 -13.52 30.15
N THR A 115 4.90 -14.39 29.36
CA THR A 115 5.21 -14.11 27.95
C THR A 115 3.96 -13.89 27.12
N ALA A 116 2.92 -14.73 27.28
CA ALA A 116 1.67 -14.57 26.55
C ALA A 116 0.99 -13.23 26.86
N VAL A 117 0.91 -12.85 28.13
CA VAL A 117 0.35 -11.56 28.55
C VAL A 117 1.15 -10.39 27.96
N ALA A 118 2.48 -10.44 28.02
CA ALA A 118 3.34 -9.40 27.47
C ALA A 118 3.21 -9.27 25.93
N ASP A 119 3.09 -10.40 25.22
CA ASP A 119 2.89 -10.41 23.77
C ASP A 119 1.56 -9.74 23.38
N LEU A 120 0.46 -10.09 24.07
CA LEU A 120 -0.86 -9.50 23.81
C LEU A 120 -0.89 -8.00 24.14
N GLN A 121 -0.26 -7.57 25.25
CA GLN A 121 -0.09 -6.16 25.61
C GLN A 121 0.69 -5.38 24.55
N ARG A 122 1.78 -5.97 24.06
CA ARG A 122 2.60 -5.35 23.03
C ARG A 122 1.84 -5.24 21.72
N TRP A 123 1.10 -6.28 21.34
CA TRP A 123 0.31 -6.29 20.11
C TRP A 123 -0.85 -5.30 20.16
N ASP A 124 -1.57 -5.21 21.28
CA ASP A 124 -2.58 -4.16 21.51
C ASP A 124 -2.00 -2.75 21.32
N SER A 125 -0.79 -2.51 21.85
CA SER A 125 -0.10 -1.23 21.70
C SER A 125 0.26 -0.94 20.24
N ILE A 126 0.77 -1.94 19.51
CA ILE A 126 1.14 -1.79 18.09
C ILE A 126 -0.11 -1.58 17.22
N LEU A 127 -1.21 -2.29 17.49
CA LEU A 127 -2.50 -2.11 16.80
C LEU A 127 -3.05 -0.70 16.98
N LYS A 128 -2.85 -0.09 18.15
CA LYS A 128 -3.15 1.34 18.40
C LYS A 128 -2.17 2.31 17.71
N GLY A 129 -1.25 1.80 16.91
CA GLY A 129 -0.29 2.60 16.16
C GLY A 129 0.92 3.04 16.96
N ALA A 130 1.28 2.39 18.08
CA ALA A 130 2.46 2.79 18.86
C ALA A 130 3.80 2.72 18.10
N ALA A 131 3.81 2.12 16.89
CA ALA A 131 4.95 2.09 16.00
C ALA A 131 5.17 3.41 15.23
N GLU A 132 4.11 4.21 15.01
CA GLU A 132 4.17 5.46 14.24
C GLU A 132 3.52 6.60 15.02
N LYS A 133 4.25 7.69 15.24
CA LYS A 133 3.76 8.81 16.05
C LYS A 133 3.84 10.12 15.29
N ASP A 134 2.76 10.88 15.36
CA ASP A 134 2.76 12.30 15.04
C ASP A 134 2.74 13.08 16.37
N GLY A 135 3.92 13.56 16.77
CA GLY A 135 4.16 14.12 18.09
C GLY A 135 3.88 13.10 19.21
N THR A 136 2.80 13.32 19.97
CA THR A 136 2.35 12.41 21.03
C THR A 136 1.21 11.48 20.61
N THR A 137 0.64 11.69 19.42
CA THR A 137 -0.48 10.91 18.91
C THR A 137 0.02 9.72 18.13
N ASN A 138 -0.48 8.52 18.44
CA ASN A 138 -0.20 7.34 17.62
C ASN A 138 -1.04 7.44 16.34
N VAL A 139 -0.40 7.38 15.17
CA VAL A 139 -1.04 7.55 13.85
C VAL A 139 -0.91 6.31 12.97
N GLY A 140 -0.69 5.14 13.58
CA GLY A 140 -0.34 3.88 12.92
C GLY A 140 -0.97 3.63 11.55
N ALA A 141 -0.22 2.93 10.69
CA ALA A 141 -0.56 2.71 9.28
C ALA A 141 -1.95 2.11 9.00
N LEU A 142 -2.58 1.47 9.98
CA LEU A 142 -3.93 0.90 9.89
C LEU A 142 -4.95 1.79 10.60
N ILE A 143 -5.98 2.22 9.89
CA ILE A 143 -7.04 3.05 10.47
C ILE A 143 -7.89 2.20 11.42
N GLY A 144 -7.83 2.50 12.72
CA GLY A 144 -8.60 1.82 13.75
C GLY A 144 -8.29 0.32 13.84
N ALA A 145 -7.01 -0.06 13.74
CA ALA A 145 -6.60 -1.45 13.75
C ALA A 145 -7.08 -2.19 15.01
N ARG A 146 -7.59 -3.41 14.81
CA ARG A 146 -8.07 -4.30 15.85
C ARG A 146 -7.57 -5.72 15.62
N GLY A 147 -7.32 -6.45 16.69
CA GLY A 147 -6.76 -7.80 16.66
C GLY A 147 -7.61 -8.77 17.45
N CYS A 148 -7.86 -9.96 16.90
CA CYS A 148 -8.64 -11.01 17.53
C CYS A 148 -7.94 -12.35 17.39
N ILE A 149 -7.89 -13.11 18.48
CA ILE A 149 -7.35 -14.47 18.49
C ILE A 149 -8.45 -15.37 19.05
N ARG A 150 -8.99 -16.24 18.20
CA ARG A 150 -10.11 -17.14 18.55
C ARG A 150 -9.65 -18.58 18.49
N LEU A 151 -10.03 -19.38 19.48
CA LEU A 151 -9.95 -20.83 19.36
C LEU A 151 -11.05 -21.30 18.40
N VAL A 152 -10.67 -21.99 17.32
CA VAL A 152 -11.59 -22.53 16.32
C VAL A 152 -11.90 -24.00 16.60
N ASP A 153 -10.89 -24.74 17.02
CA ASP A 153 -11.00 -26.16 17.36
C ASP A 153 -10.09 -26.45 18.55
N ALA A 154 -10.68 -26.87 19.66
CA ALA A 154 -9.96 -27.18 20.90
C ALA A 154 -9.18 -28.50 20.80
N ASP A 155 -9.70 -29.49 20.07
CA ASP A 155 -9.12 -30.82 19.93
C ASP A 155 -7.89 -30.81 19.03
N GLU A 156 -8.00 -30.09 17.91
CA GLU A 156 -6.92 -29.87 16.94
C GLU A 156 -6.00 -28.71 17.34
N ARG A 157 -6.36 -27.95 18.38
CA ARG A 157 -5.64 -26.76 18.86
C ARG A 157 -5.42 -25.77 17.71
N THR A 158 -6.51 -25.50 16.99
CA THR A 158 -6.53 -24.58 15.85
C THR A 158 -7.00 -23.21 16.31
N TYR A 159 -6.16 -22.21 16.12
CA TYR A 159 -6.42 -20.82 16.47
C TYR A 159 -6.55 -19.98 15.21
N ARG A 160 -7.51 -19.07 15.18
CA ARG A 160 -7.67 -18.06 14.14
C ARG A 160 -7.20 -16.72 14.66
N ILE A 161 -6.16 -16.20 14.03
CA ILE A 161 -5.67 -14.85 14.27
C ILE A 161 -6.26 -13.97 13.17
N THR A 162 -6.86 -12.85 13.56
CA THR A 162 -7.47 -11.89 12.64
C THR A 162 -7.04 -10.48 12.99
N VAL A 163 -6.67 -9.71 11.98
CA VAL A 163 -6.46 -8.26 12.08
C VAL A 163 -7.55 -7.59 11.25
N ALA A 164 -8.28 -6.66 11.87
CA ALA A 164 -9.34 -5.86 11.26
C ALA A 164 -8.95 -4.37 11.25
N TRP A 165 -9.38 -3.65 10.22
CA TRP A 165 -9.18 -2.20 10.10
C TRP A 165 -10.22 -1.58 9.17
N GLN A 166 -10.29 -0.25 9.14
CA GLN A 166 -11.15 0.49 8.23
C GLN A 166 -10.46 0.67 6.87
N GLY A 167 -11.12 0.21 5.80
CA GLY A 167 -10.73 0.47 4.41
C GLY A 167 -11.17 1.84 3.92
N LEU A 168 -10.71 2.21 2.72
CA LEU A 168 -10.95 3.53 2.13
C LEU A 168 -12.15 3.56 1.17
N GLY A 169 -12.75 2.41 0.87
CA GLY A 169 -13.94 2.28 0.02
C GLY A 169 -14.78 1.06 0.37
N ASP A 170 -15.99 0.99 -0.17
CA ASP A 170 -16.91 -0.13 0.10
C ASP A 170 -16.47 -1.43 -0.57
N THR A 171 -16.54 -2.53 0.17
CA THR A 171 -16.41 -3.91 -0.32
C THR A 171 -17.47 -4.80 0.31
N VAL A 172 -17.35 -6.11 0.12
CA VAL A 172 -18.14 -7.11 0.85
C VAL A 172 -17.73 -7.13 2.31
N ALA A 173 -18.71 -7.20 3.21
CA ALA A 173 -18.49 -7.32 4.64
C ALA A 173 -17.80 -8.67 4.98
N PRO A 174 -16.72 -8.67 5.79
CA PRO A 174 -16.07 -9.90 6.20
C PRO A 174 -16.95 -10.78 7.10
N GLY A 175 -16.86 -12.09 6.92
CA GLY A 175 -17.65 -13.07 7.68
C GLY A 175 -17.19 -13.32 9.13
N ASN A 176 -16.02 -12.82 9.54
CA ASN A 176 -15.53 -12.94 10.91
C ASN A 176 -16.09 -11.83 11.82
N ASP A 177 -16.03 -12.06 13.13
CA ASP A 177 -16.54 -11.17 14.18
C ASP A 177 -15.55 -10.05 14.57
N CYS A 178 -14.29 -10.15 14.15
CA CYS A 178 -13.26 -9.22 14.59
C CYS A 178 -13.53 -7.79 14.10
N GLY A 179 -13.66 -6.84 15.04
CA GLY A 179 -13.96 -5.44 14.73
C GLY A 179 -15.36 -5.19 14.14
N LYS A 180 -16.29 -6.16 14.23
CA LYS A 180 -17.66 -5.99 13.76
C LYS A 180 -18.34 -4.79 14.45
N GLY A 181 -19.02 -3.95 13.67
CA GLY A 181 -19.70 -2.74 14.14
C GLY A 181 -18.76 -1.58 14.49
N SER A 182 -17.45 -1.71 14.28
CA SER A 182 -16.46 -0.71 14.73
C SER A 182 -16.08 0.33 13.68
N TYR A 183 -16.55 0.20 12.42
CA TYR A 183 -16.07 0.99 11.28
C TYR A 183 -17.21 1.66 10.49
N GLY A 184 -18.36 1.90 11.14
CA GLY A 184 -19.56 2.39 10.46
C GLY A 184 -20.19 1.29 9.61
N ALA A 185 -20.25 1.48 8.29
CA ALA A 185 -20.75 0.46 7.38
C ALA A 185 -19.82 -0.75 7.35
N GLU A 186 -20.37 -1.95 7.47
CA GLU A 186 -19.60 -3.20 7.46
C GLU A 186 -18.85 -3.44 6.13
N THR A 187 -19.27 -2.77 5.07
CA THR A 187 -18.60 -2.74 3.76
C THR A 187 -17.24 -2.06 3.80
N LEU A 188 -16.99 -1.18 4.78
CA LEU A 188 -15.68 -0.55 5.00
C LEU A 188 -14.74 -1.42 5.83
N ARG A 189 -15.23 -2.48 6.49
CA ARG A 189 -14.39 -3.33 7.32
C ARG A 189 -13.51 -4.22 6.46
N ARG A 190 -12.20 -4.14 6.67
CA ARG A 190 -11.20 -5.02 6.07
C ARG A 190 -10.67 -5.97 7.12
N THR A 191 -10.39 -7.21 6.72
CA THR A 191 -9.77 -8.20 7.61
C THR A 191 -8.78 -9.07 6.87
N VAL A 192 -7.69 -9.43 7.53
CA VAL A 192 -6.85 -10.58 7.17
C VAL A 192 -6.91 -11.59 8.30
N SER A 193 -6.98 -12.87 7.96
CA SER A 193 -7.03 -13.95 8.94
C SER A 193 -6.10 -15.08 8.53
N ALA A 194 -5.53 -15.77 9.51
CA ALA A 194 -4.80 -17.00 9.31
C ALA A 194 -5.14 -18.01 10.40
N LEU A 195 -5.06 -19.29 10.04
CA LEU A 195 -5.22 -20.40 10.95
C LEU A 195 -3.85 -20.90 11.39
N VAL A 196 -3.65 -21.05 12.69
CA VAL A 196 -2.47 -21.67 13.30
C VAL A 196 -2.92 -22.94 13.97
N ARG A 197 -2.47 -24.09 13.46
CA ARG A 197 -2.72 -25.40 14.06
C ARG A 197 -1.49 -25.86 14.81
N LEU A 198 -1.63 -26.11 16.11
CA LEU A 198 -0.53 -26.58 16.95
C LEU A 198 -0.60 -28.10 17.11
N GLY A 199 0.37 -28.82 16.54
CA GLY A 199 0.51 -30.25 16.77
C GLY A 199 0.59 -30.60 18.27
N LYS A 200 0.00 -31.74 18.66
CA LYS A 200 0.23 -32.36 19.97
C LYS A 200 1.65 -32.92 19.98
N LEU A 201 2.48 -32.45 20.91
CA LEU A 201 3.73 -33.15 21.23
C LEU A 201 3.29 -34.35 22.07
N SER A 202 3.51 -35.56 21.59
CA SER A 202 3.35 -36.75 22.43
C SER A 202 4.28 -36.59 23.62
N SER A 203 3.69 -36.55 24.81
CA SER A 203 4.39 -36.56 26.10
C SER A 203 5.26 -37.79 26.25
#